data_AF-A0A9E6E0Y5-F1
#
_entry.id   AF-A0A9E6E0Y5-F1
#
_cell.length_a   1.000
_cell.length_b   1.000
_cell.length_c   1.000
_cell.angle_alpha   90.00
_cell.angle_beta   90.00
_cell.angle_gamma   90.00
#
_symmetry.space_group_name_H-M   'P 1'
#
loop_
_entity.id
_entity.type
_entity.pdbx_description
1 polymer ?
#
loop_
_entity_poly.entity_id
_entity_poly.type
_entity_poly.pdbx_seq_one_letter_code
_entity_poly.pdbx_strand_id
1 'polypeptide(L)'
;MKTNNVIGLVTLFAATCVSANATLTFPDTPSSVPDAPIVFPKSQHPIALIGGYTIEDGILKSRTYDCGINISDLNLTAKLIWDGVTPKLAIMGDDLIMCRSGVDNPFELDLNPFFDNIPDHVLSRLEVANTVDLNR
;
A
#
# COMPACT_ATOMS: atom_id res chain seq x y z
N MET A 1 -22.10 -63.36 -6.16
CA MET A 1 -21.89 -61.92 -5.82
C MET A 1 -20.46 -61.82 -5.29
N LYS A 2 -19.56 -60.95 -5.74
CA LYS A 2 -19.71 -59.56 -6.17
C LYS A 2 -18.50 -59.20 -7.05
N THR A 3 -18.72 -58.73 -8.27
CA THR A 3 -17.69 -58.06 -9.10
C THR A 3 -17.67 -56.58 -8.71
N ASN A 4 -16.52 -56.08 -8.27
CA ASN A 4 -16.36 -54.66 -7.99
C ASN A 4 -15.83 -53.98 -9.26
N ASN A 5 -16.76 -53.40 -10.02
CA ASN A 5 -16.46 -52.48 -11.11
C ASN A 5 -15.97 -51.16 -10.52
N VAL A 6 -14.75 -50.74 -10.88
CA VAL A 6 -14.27 -49.37 -10.64
C VAL A 6 -14.58 -48.57 -11.90
N ILE A 7 -15.66 -47.79 -11.83
CA ILE A 7 -16.05 -46.83 -12.86
C ILE A 7 -15.92 -45.43 -12.26
N GLY A 8 -15.20 -44.58 -12.99
CA GLY A 8 -15.51 -43.16 -13.06
C GLY A 8 -14.63 -42.26 -12.20
N LEU A 9 -13.57 -41.69 -12.81
CA LEU A 9 -13.15 -40.34 -12.44
C LEU A 9 -13.47 -39.40 -13.61
N VAL A 10 -14.13 -38.32 -13.22
CA VAL A 10 -14.87 -37.32 -14.00
C VAL A 10 -13.99 -36.65 -15.05
N THR A 11 -14.59 -36.49 -16.23
CA THR A 11 -14.13 -35.74 -17.40
C THR A 11 -13.48 -34.40 -17.04
N LEU A 12 -12.23 -34.23 -17.49
CA LEU A 12 -11.47 -32.98 -17.42
C LEU A 12 -12.19 -31.90 -18.24
N PHE A 13 -12.38 -30.75 -17.60
CA PHE A 13 -13.12 -29.59 -18.09
C PHE A 13 -12.78 -29.20 -19.52
N ALA A 14 -13.82 -29.03 -20.35
CA ALA A 14 -13.75 -28.35 -21.63
C ALA A 14 -13.27 -26.91 -21.40
N ALA A 15 -12.05 -26.61 -21.83
CA ALA A 15 -11.55 -25.25 -21.90
C ALA A 15 -12.34 -24.53 -23.01
N THR A 16 -13.35 -23.75 -22.63
CA THR A 16 -14.00 -22.82 -23.56
C THR A 16 -13.02 -21.69 -23.85
N CYS A 17 -12.42 -21.72 -25.04
CA CYS A 17 -11.63 -20.61 -25.57
C CYS A 17 -12.58 -19.41 -25.74
N VAL A 18 -12.55 -18.45 -24.82
CA VAL A 18 -13.18 -17.15 -25.05
C VAL A 18 -12.26 -16.38 -25.99
N SER A 19 -12.63 -16.29 -27.26
CA SER A 19 -11.99 -15.37 -28.19
C SER A 19 -12.46 -13.94 -27.85
N ALA A 20 -11.56 -13.12 -27.34
CA ALA A 20 -11.79 -11.69 -27.20
C ALA A 20 -11.73 -11.01 -28.57
N ASN A 21 -12.81 -11.11 -29.35
CA ASN A 21 -13.00 -10.36 -30.60
C ASN A 21 -13.61 -8.96 -30.35
N ALA A 22 -13.23 -8.33 -29.23
CA ALA A 22 -13.65 -6.96 -28.96
C ALA A 22 -12.81 -6.01 -29.82
N THR A 23 -13.40 -5.49 -30.89
CA THR A 23 -12.86 -4.37 -31.65
C THR A 23 -12.59 -3.21 -30.69
N LEU A 24 -11.32 -2.84 -30.53
CA LEU A 24 -10.92 -1.64 -29.81
C LEU A 24 -11.32 -0.42 -30.64
N THR A 25 -12.46 0.19 -30.31
CA THR A 25 -12.88 1.45 -30.91
C THR A 25 -12.23 2.60 -30.15
N PHE A 26 -11.28 3.28 -30.78
CA PHE A 26 -10.73 4.53 -30.26
C PHE A 26 -11.74 5.66 -30.54
N PRO A 27 -12.01 6.56 -29.58
CA PRO A 27 -12.83 7.73 -29.84
C PRO A 27 -12.09 8.69 -30.80
N ASP A 28 -12.66 8.89 -31.99
CA ASP A 28 -12.20 9.88 -32.97
C ASP A 28 -12.68 11.29 -32.59
N THR A 29 -11.95 12.01 -31.73
CA THR A 29 -11.82 13.49 -31.79
C THR A 29 -10.73 13.97 -30.83
N PRO A 30 -9.77 14.82 -31.25
CA PRO A 30 -8.94 15.54 -30.30
C PRO A 30 -9.80 16.65 -29.68
N SER A 31 -10.43 16.38 -28.54
CA SER A 31 -10.87 17.48 -27.69
C SER A 31 -9.61 18.17 -27.17
N SER A 32 -9.48 19.48 -27.41
CA SER A 32 -8.44 20.28 -26.77
C SER A 32 -8.69 20.19 -25.27
N VAL A 33 -7.88 19.38 -24.59
CA VAL A 33 -7.87 19.30 -23.14
C VAL A 33 -7.49 20.70 -22.65
N PRO A 34 -8.32 21.37 -21.82
CA PRO A 34 -7.92 22.64 -21.22
C PRO A 34 -6.60 22.43 -20.46
N ASP A 35 -5.71 23.43 -20.46
CA ASP A 35 -4.47 23.43 -19.67
C ASP A 35 -4.80 23.27 -18.18
N ALA A 36 -5.04 22.04 -17.74
CA ALA A 36 -5.05 21.67 -16.35
C ALA A 36 -3.58 21.64 -15.92
N PRO A 37 -3.22 22.30 -14.81
CA PRO A 37 -1.85 22.24 -14.31
C PRO A 37 -1.43 20.77 -14.13
N ILE A 38 -0.35 20.39 -14.80
CA ILE A 38 0.24 19.06 -14.67
C ILE A 38 0.84 18.98 -13.26
N VAL A 39 0.10 18.38 -12.33
CA VAL A 39 0.61 18.06 -10.99
C VAL A 39 1.41 16.77 -11.12
N PHE A 40 2.74 16.88 -11.09
CA PHE A 40 3.58 15.70 -11.00
C PHE A 40 3.34 15.02 -9.65
N PRO A 41 3.12 13.69 -9.63
CA PRO A 41 3.00 12.96 -8.37
C PRO A 41 4.31 13.13 -7.60
N LYS A 42 4.22 13.68 -6.39
CA LYS A 42 5.36 13.70 -5.48
C LYS A 42 5.70 12.25 -5.11
N SER A 43 6.97 11.87 -5.24
CA SER A 43 7.45 10.59 -4.75
C SER A 43 7.29 10.54 -3.24
N GLN A 44 6.74 9.43 -2.75
CA GLN A 44 6.66 9.16 -1.32
C GLN A 44 7.64 8.05 -0.94
N HIS A 45 8.25 8.19 0.22
CA HIS A 45 9.24 7.26 0.77
C HIS A 45 8.85 6.83 2.19
N PRO A 46 9.26 5.63 2.64
CA PRO A 46 9.04 5.20 4.01
C PRO A 46 9.69 6.18 4.99
N ILE A 47 8.92 6.62 5.98
CA ILE A 47 9.44 7.45 7.07
C ILE A 47 9.85 6.59 8.27
N ALA A 48 10.73 7.17 9.08
CA ALA A 48 11.19 6.58 10.33
C ALA A 48 10.16 6.78 11.45
N LEU A 49 9.89 5.73 12.23
CA LEU A 49 9.10 5.83 13.47
C LEU A 49 10.06 5.94 14.65
N ILE A 50 10.36 7.17 15.07
CA ILE A 50 11.34 7.51 16.10
C ILE A 50 10.75 7.32 17.49
N GLY A 51 11.46 6.55 18.33
CA GLY A 51 11.02 6.27 19.70
C GLY A 51 9.87 5.25 19.79
N GLY A 52 9.54 4.56 18.69
CA GLY A 52 8.44 3.61 18.62
C GLY A 52 7.13 4.26 18.17
N TYR A 53 6.03 3.51 18.29
CA TYR A 53 4.70 3.95 17.89
C TYR A 53 3.63 3.39 18.82
N THR A 54 2.46 3.99 18.81
CA THR A 54 1.25 3.47 19.46
C THR A 54 0.10 3.50 18.46
N ILE A 55 -0.76 2.48 18.48
CA ILE A 55 -1.98 2.44 17.67
C ILE A 55 -3.15 2.22 18.62
N GLU A 56 -4.04 3.20 18.69
CA GLU A 56 -5.25 3.18 19.51
C GLU A 56 -6.41 3.70 18.67
N ASP A 57 -7.54 2.98 18.66
CA ASP A 57 -8.75 3.37 17.93
C ASP A 57 -8.52 3.71 16.44
N GLY A 58 -7.59 2.99 15.80
CA GLY A 58 -7.23 3.21 14.41
C GLY A 58 -6.31 4.42 14.18
N ILE A 59 -5.89 5.14 15.22
CA ILE A 59 -4.97 6.27 15.11
C ILE A 59 -3.56 5.81 15.47
N LEU A 60 -2.64 5.96 14.52
CA LEU A 60 -1.21 5.78 14.76
C LEU A 60 -0.60 7.08 15.29
N LYS A 61 0.09 6.99 16.43
CA LYS A 61 0.86 8.06 17.05
C LYS A 61 2.33 7.67 17.08
N SER A 62 3.18 8.53 16.55
CA SER A 62 4.63 8.31 16.49
C SER A 62 5.37 9.65 16.35
N ARG A 63 6.70 9.61 16.33
CA ARG A 63 7.54 10.74 15.95
C ARG A 63 8.28 10.42 14.66
N THR A 64 8.59 11.44 13.86
CA THR A 64 9.48 11.34 12.69
C THR A 64 10.27 12.64 12.55
N TYR A 65 11.33 12.63 11.74
CA TYR A 65 12.11 13.82 11.46
C TYR A 65 11.29 14.86 10.70
N ASP A 66 11.36 16.12 11.12
CA ASP A 66 10.58 17.23 10.55
C ASP A 66 11.26 17.92 9.35
N CYS A 67 12.57 17.69 9.19
CA CYS A 67 13.37 18.09 8.03
C CYS A 67 13.27 19.59 7.70
N GLY A 68 13.01 20.43 8.72
CA GLY A 68 12.87 21.88 8.57
C GLY A 68 11.53 22.34 8.00
N ILE A 69 10.56 21.43 7.84
CA ILE A 69 9.17 21.76 7.54
C ILE A 69 8.27 21.38 8.72
N ASN A 70 7.08 21.95 8.77
CA ASN A 70 6.13 21.56 9.80
C ASN A 70 5.66 20.12 9.53
N ILE A 71 5.62 19.30 10.57
CA ILE A 71 5.14 17.91 10.48
C ILE A 71 3.70 17.84 9.96
N SER A 72 2.87 18.85 10.26
CA SER A 72 1.50 18.95 9.78
C SER A 72 1.40 19.21 8.27
N ASP A 73 2.48 19.69 7.64
CA ASP A 73 2.55 19.91 6.19
C ASP A 73 3.03 18.65 5.45
N LEU A 74 3.43 17.60 6.18
CA LEU A 74 3.80 16.33 5.58
C LEU A 74 2.57 15.57 5.14
N ASN A 75 2.57 15.23 3.86
CA ASN A 75 1.59 14.32 3.30
C ASN A 75 1.93 12.87 3.69
N LEU A 76 1.50 12.48 4.88
CA LEU A 76 1.68 11.14 5.43
C LEU A 76 0.57 10.21 4.96
N THR A 77 0.95 9.02 4.51
CA THR A 77 0.01 7.98 4.08
C THR A 77 0.43 6.61 4.58
N ALA A 78 -0.54 5.75 4.85
CA ALA A 78 -0.31 4.35 5.16
C ALA A 78 -0.35 3.52 3.87
N LYS A 79 0.64 2.64 3.66
CA LYS A 79 0.68 1.71 2.53
C LYS A 79 1.01 0.30 2.97
N LEU A 80 0.42 -0.67 2.26
CA LEU A 80 0.76 -2.08 2.40
C LEU A 80 1.99 -2.35 1.54
N ILE A 81 3.06 -2.83 2.17
CA ILE A 81 4.23 -3.35 1.49
C ILE A 81 4.43 -4.82 1.88
N TRP A 82 5.28 -5.54 1.15
CA TRP A 82 5.57 -6.94 1.40
C TRP A 82 7.06 -7.15 1.62
N ASP A 83 7.41 -7.76 2.75
CA ASP A 83 8.75 -8.26 3.04
C ASP A 83 8.70 -9.79 2.98
N GLY A 84 9.08 -10.35 1.83
CA GLY A 84 8.82 -11.75 1.51
C GLY A 84 7.32 -12.06 1.56
N VAL A 85 6.93 -12.92 2.52
CA VAL A 85 5.54 -13.35 2.74
C VAL A 85 4.85 -12.60 3.88
N THR A 86 5.51 -11.61 4.46
CA THR A 86 5.02 -10.83 5.60
C THR A 86 4.48 -9.50 5.11
N PRO A 87 3.16 -9.25 5.27
CA PRO A 87 2.58 -7.95 4.95
C PRO A 87 3.01 -6.93 6.01
N LYS A 88 3.45 -5.75 5.56
CA LYS A 88 3.83 -4.65 6.46
C LYS A 88 3.06 -3.37 6.17
N LEU A 89 2.63 -2.71 7.24
CA LEU A 89 2.15 -1.33 7.23
C LEU A 89 3.36 -0.39 7.22
N ALA A 90 3.60 0.28 6.10
CA ALA A 90 4.60 1.32 6.00
C ALA A 90 3.94 2.70 6.03
N ILE A 91 4.45 3.59 6.87
CA ILE A 91 4.09 5.00 6.81
C ILE A 91 5.01 5.67 5.81
N MET A 92 4.40 6.32 4.83
CA MET A 92 5.06 6.97 3.72
C MET A 92 4.87 8.48 3.87
N GLY A 93 5.92 9.24 3.60
CA GLY A 93 5.88 10.71 3.54
C GLY A 93 6.46 11.20 2.22
N ASP A 94 6.21 12.47 1.89
CA ASP A 94 6.83 13.12 0.74
C ASP A 94 8.38 13.03 0.81
N ASP A 95 9.03 12.98 -0.34
CA ASP A 95 10.50 12.96 -0.45
C ASP A 95 11.13 14.25 0.08
N LEU A 96 11.53 14.21 1.34
CA LEU A 96 12.34 15.23 1.98
C LEU A 96 13.79 14.81 1.84
N ILE A 97 14.34 15.06 0.65
CA ILE A 97 15.73 14.82 0.32
C ILE A 97 16.61 15.29 1.48
N MET A 98 17.13 14.33 2.25
CA MET A 98 18.11 14.48 3.33
C MET A 98 17.67 15.39 4.48
N CYS A 99 16.89 14.83 5.39
CA CYS A 99 16.74 15.36 6.76
C CYS A 99 18.09 15.32 7.49
N ARG A 100 18.87 16.40 7.39
CA ARG A 100 20.14 16.56 8.15
C ARG A 100 19.92 17.11 9.56
N SER A 101 18.73 17.64 9.82
CA SER A 101 18.30 18.05 11.14
C SER A 101 17.87 16.79 11.90
N GLY A 102 18.54 16.48 13.02
CA GLY A 102 18.12 15.42 13.95
C GLY A 102 16.90 15.78 14.80
N VAL A 103 16.14 16.81 14.40
CA VAL A 103 14.93 17.26 15.08
C VAL A 103 13.77 16.39 14.63
N ASP A 104 13.09 15.79 15.62
CA ASP A 104 11.89 14.99 15.42
C ASP A 104 10.66 15.67 16.04
N ASN A 105 9.51 15.48 15.40
CA ASN A 105 8.23 15.97 15.85
C ASN A 105 7.19 14.85 15.89
N PRO A 106 6.21 14.95 16.81
CA PRO A 106 5.10 13.99 16.86
C PRO A 106 4.16 14.17 15.66
N PHE A 107 3.59 13.06 15.19
CA PHE A 107 2.50 13.05 14.22
C PHE A 107 1.43 12.04 14.63
N GLU A 108 0.23 12.28 14.12
CA GLU A 108 -0.89 11.34 14.20
C GLU A 108 -1.38 11.02 12.79
N LEU A 109 -1.75 9.77 12.54
CA LEU A 109 -2.28 9.32 11.26
C LEU A 109 -3.46 8.38 11.48
N ASP A 110 -4.60 8.73 10.87
CA ASP A 110 -5.76 7.85 10.82
C ASP A 110 -5.50 6.67 9.87
N LEU A 111 -5.50 5.46 10.43
CA LEU A 111 -5.29 4.21 9.71
C LEU A 111 -6.62 3.54 9.32
N ASN A 112 -7.78 4.05 9.73
CA ASN A 112 -9.07 3.44 9.35
C ASN A 112 -9.23 3.34 7.81
N PRO A 113 -8.89 4.38 7.01
CA PRO A 113 -8.92 4.25 5.55
C PRO A 113 -7.98 3.18 5.02
N PHE A 114 -6.86 2.91 5.70
CA PHE A 114 -5.98 1.81 5.34
C PHE A 114 -6.63 0.46 5.70
N PHE A 115 -7.12 0.28 6.92
CA PHE A 115 -7.71 -0.98 7.37
C PHE A 115 -8.96 -1.36 6.57
N ASP A 116 -9.81 -0.39 6.22
CA ASP A 116 -11.02 -0.60 5.43
C ASP A 116 -10.74 -1.16 4.02
N ASN A 117 -9.52 -0.98 3.51
CA ASN A 117 -9.11 -1.42 2.17
C ASN A 117 -8.25 -2.69 2.17
N ILE A 118 -8.03 -3.31 3.33
CA ILE A 118 -7.13 -4.47 3.47
C ILE A 118 -7.94 -5.72 3.83
N PRO A 119 -7.76 -6.84 3.12
CA PRO A 119 -8.44 -8.08 3.46
C PRO A 119 -8.07 -8.61 4.86
N ASP A 120 -9.04 -9.18 5.58
CA ASP A 120 -8.84 -9.72 6.95
C ASP A 120 -7.66 -10.69 7.08
N HIS A 121 -7.46 -11.56 6.07
CA HIS A 121 -6.36 -12.53 6.08
C HIS A 121 -4.99 -11.86 6.01
N VAL A 122 -4.89 -10.65 5.45
CA VAL A 122 -3.68 -9.82 5.46
C VAL A 122 -3.55 -9.11 6.80
N LEU A 123 -4.62 -8.52 7.32
CA LEU A 123 -4.63 -7.84 8.62
C LEU A 123 -4.16 -8.74 9.76
N SER A 124 -4.57 -10.01 9.76
CA SER A 124 -4.20 -11.00 10.78
C SER A 124 -2.68 -11.25 10.92
N ARG A 125 -1.90 -10.84 9.92
CA ARG A 125 -0.45 -11.05 9.84
C ARG A 125 0.31 -9.74 9.63
N LEU A 126 -0.38 -8.60 9.73
CA LEU A 126 0.17 -7.30 9.42
C LEU A 126 1.16 -6.87 10.52
N GLU A 127 2.37 -6.54 10.11
CA GLU A 127 3.40 -5.96 10.98
C GLU A 127 3.62 -4.49 10.63
N VAL A 128 4.06 -3.65 11.57
CA VAL A 128 4.44 -2.27 11.24
C VAL A 128 5.89 -2.27 10.72
N ALA A 129 6.10 -1.73 9.52
CA ALA A 129 7.44 -1.47 9.03
C ALA A 129 8.02 -0.26 9.77
N ASN A 130 9.18 -0.45 10.40
CA ASN A 130 10.02 0.64 10.83
C ASN A 130 11.38 0.50 10.17
N THR A 131 11.77 1.51 9.38
CA THR A 131 13.06 1.52 8.67
C THR A 131 14.19 2.09 9.52
N VAL A 132 13.92 2.47 10.78
CA VAL A 132 14.97 2.88 11.71
C VAL A 132 15.80 1.65 12.09
N ASP A 133 16.96 1.52 11.45
CA ASP A 133 18.02 0.68 11.98
C ASP A 133 18.61 1.38 13.21
N LEU A 134 18.19 0.94 14.41
CA LEU A 134 18.71 1.44 15.69
C LEU A 134 20.13 0.92 15.98
N ASN A 135 20.69 0.05 15.13
CA ASN A 135 22.00 -0.59 15.31
C ASN A 135 23.07 -0.05 14.35
N ARG A 136 23.21 1.28 14.25
CA ARG A 136 24.39 1.87 13.60
C ARG A 136 25.42 2.36 14.62
#